data_AF-A0A7T1MH02-F1
#
_entry.id   AF-A0A7T1MH02-F1
#
_cell.length_a   1.000
_cell.length_b   1.000
_cell.length_c   1.000
_cell.angle_alpha   90.00
_cell.angle_beta   90.00
_cell.angle_gamma   90.00
#
_symmetry.space_group_name_H-M   'P 1'
#
loop_
_entity.id
_entity.type
_entity.pdbx_description
1 polymer ?
#
loop_
_entity_poly.entity_id
_entity_poly.type
_entity_poly.pdbx_seq_one_letter_code
_entity_poly.pdbx_strand_id
1 'polypeptide(L)'
;MASLRVDTYELPTHWACYFINADPSSLDDADIAAADGWWEETFPGQNVSCVDLADNTHFCKYHDADRWCLACEVATFTFLIHQEG
;
A
#
# COMPACT_ATOMS: atom_id res chain seq x y z
N MET A 1 -3.32 26.45 2.93
CA MET A 1 -2.39 25.83 3.91
C MET A 1 -2.29 24.38 3.52
N ALA A 2 -1.08 23.84 3.33
CA ALA A 2 -0.94 22.41 3.07
C ALA A 2 -1.35 21.65 4.35
N SER A 3 -2.29 20.71 4.21
CA SER A 3 -2.69 19.83 5.30
C SER A 3 -2.13 18.43 5.04
N LEU A 4 -1.59 17.80 6.08
CA LEU A 4 -1.06 16.45 6.03
C LEU A 4 -2.02 15.53 6.79
N ARG A 5 -2.41 14.43 6.15
CA ARG A 5 -3.18 13.35 6.78
C ARG A 5 -2.34 12.10 6.82
N VAL A 6 -2.48 11.31 7.88
CA VAL A 6 -1.87 10.00 8.01
C VAL A 6 -2.98 8.96 8.02
N ASP A 7 -2.88 7.97 7.15
CA ASP A 7 -3.79 6.82 7.10
C ASP A 7 -3.01 5.51 7.10
N THR A 8 -3.61 4.47 7.68
CA THR A 8 -3.00 3.14 7.82
C THR A 8 -3.86 2.09 7.12
N TYR A 9 -3.22 1.16 6.41
CA TYR A 9 -3.87 0.08 5.67
C TYR A 9 -3.17 -1.26 5.90
N GLU A 10 -3.94 -2.35 5.87
CA GLU A 10 -3.43 -3.73 5.92
C GLU A 10 -3.26 -4.27 4.51
N LEU A 11 -2.01 -4.33 4.06
CA LEU A 11 -1.66 -4.71 2.69
C LEU A 11 -0.69 -5.89 2.68
N PRO A 12 -0.59 -6.61 1.55
CA PRO A 12 0.34 -7.72 1.41
C PRO A 12 1.78 -7.30 1.72
N THR A 13 2.45 -8.03 2.59
CA THR A 13 3.81 -7.69 3.05
C THR A 13 4.82 -7.69 1.89
N HIS A 14 4.61 -8.50 0.86
CA HIS A 14 5.48 -8.54 -0.31
C HIS A 14 5.42 -7.23 -1.14
N TRP A 15 4.34 -6.44 -1.05
CA TRP A 15 4.25 -5.11 -1.68
C TRP A 15 5.11 -4.06 -0.96
N ALA A 16 5.73 -4.39 0.17
CA ALA A 16 6.56 -3.44 0.91
C ALA A 16 7.70 -2.86 0.10
N CYS A 17 8.37 -3.69 -0.71
CA CYS A 17 9.43 -3.23 -1.62
C CYS A 17 8.90 -2.18 -2.62
N TYR A 18 7.68 -2.37 -3.11
CA TYR A 18 7.03 -1.50 -4.07
C TYR A 18 6.71 -0.13 -3.47
N PHE A 19 5.99 -0.09 -2.35
CA PHE A 19 5.55 1.18 -1.78
C PHE A 19 6.64 1.96 -1.04
N ILE A 20 7.60 1.29 -0.43
CA ILE A 20 8.64 1.95 0.38
C ILE A 20 9.83 2.34 -0.49
N ASN A 21 10.29 1.44 -1.36
CA ASN A 21 11.51 1.66 -2.14
C ASN A 21 11.23 2.12 -3.58
N ALA A 22 9.97 2.20 -3.99
CA ALA A 22 9.59 2.37 -5.40
C ALA A 22 10.26 1.34 -6.32
N ASP A 23 10.52 0.13 -5.79
CA ASP A 23 11.24 -0.93 -6.48
C ASP A 23 10.35 -2.16 -6.70
N PRO A 24 9.85 -2.36 -7.94
CA PRO A 24 9.06 -3.53 -8.30
C PRO A 24 9.92 -4.76 -8.62
N SER A 25 11.25 -4.70 -8.53
CA SER A 25 12.15 -5.73 -9.06
C SER A 25 11.93 -7.15 -8.50
N SER A 26 11.34 -7.25 -7.29
CA SER A 26 11.06 -8.51 -6.62
C SER A 26 9.61 -9.00 -6.77
N LEU A 27 8.77 -8.25 -7.48
CA LEU A 27 7.37 -8.59 -7.75
C LEU A 27 7.20 -9.11 -9.18
N ASP A 28 6.26 -10.04 -9.35
CA ASP A 28 5.82 -10.46 -10.67
C ASP A 28 4.90 -9.39 -11.29
N ASP A 29 4.78 -9.39 -12.62
CA ASP A 29 3.93 -8.42 -13.35
C ASP A 29 2.48 -8.37 -12.85
N ALA A 30 1.96 -9.51 -12.37
CA ALA A 30 0.61 -9.60 -11.80
C ALA A 30 0.49 -8.88 -10.45
N ASP A 31 1.51 -8.97 -9.60
CA ASP A 31 1.54 -8.29 -8.30
C ASP A 31 1.76 -6.79 -8.46
N ILE A 32 2.58 -6.39 -9.43
CA ILE A 32 2.76 -4.97 -9.78
C ILE A 32 1.42 -4.39 -10.24
N ALA A 33 0.73 -5.07 -11.17
CA ALA A 33 -0.58 -4.63 -11.65
C ALA A 33 -1.64 -4.57 -10.54
N ALA A 34 -1.58 -5.49 -9.58
CA ALA A 34 -2.47 -5.49 -8.41
C ALA A 34 -2.16 -4.32 -7.45
N ALA A 35 -0.89 -4.06 -7.17
CA ALA A 35 -0.46 -2.93 -6.33
C ALA A 35 -0.79 -1.58 -6.99
N ASP A 36 -0.58 -1.46 -8.30
CA ASP A 36 -0.98 -0.28 -9.09
C ASP A 36 -2.49 -0.06 -9.06
N GLY A 37 -3.27 -1.12 -9.30
CA GLY A 37 -4.74 -1.03 -9.26
C GLY A 37 -5.26 -0.62 -7.88
N TRP A 38 -4.68 -1.15 -6.81
CA TRP A 38 -5.00 -0.73 -5.45
C TRP A 38 -4.64 0.74 -5.21
N TRP A 39 -3.46 1.18 -5.68
CA TRP A 39 -3.00 2.56 -5.54
C TRP A 39 -3.92 3.55 -6.27
N GLU A 40 -4.29 3.25 -7.52
CA GLU A 40 -5.19 4.09 -8.31
C GLU A 40 -6.61 4.16 -7.71
N GLU A 41 -7.12 3.05 -7.17
CA GLU A 41 -8.43 3.00 -6.51
C GLU A 41 -8.43 3.79 -5.17
N THR A 42 -7.35 3.68 -4.40
CA THR A 42 -7.27 4.25 -3.04
C THR A 42 -6.85 5.73 -3.05
N PHE A 43 -5.91 6.08 -3.92
CA PHE A 43 -5.28 7.41 -3.97
C PHE A 43 -5.36 8.06 -5.36
N PRO A 44 -6.56 8.23 -5.95
CA PRO A 44 -6.70 8.73 -7.31
C PRO A 44 -6.14 10.15 -7.45
N GLY A 45 -5.01 10.29 -8.14
CA GLY A 45 -4.35 11.57 -8.38
C GLY A 45 -3.85 12.29 -7.12
N GLN A 46 -3.72 11.58 -5.99
CA GLN A 46 -3.24 12.16 -4.74
C GLN A 46 -1.72 12.00 -4.61
N ASN A 47 -1.07 13.00 -3.99
CA ASN A 47 0.34 12.90 -3.65
C ASN A 47 0.48 12.21 -2.29
N VAL A 48 0.82 10.93 -2.33
CA VAL A 48 0.87 10.04 -1.17
C VAL A 48 2.26 9.42 -1.08
N SER A 49 2.78 9.27 0.13
CA SER A 49 4.07 8.62 0.38
C SER A 49 3.94 7.61 1.53
N CYS A 50 4.45 6.40 1.33
CA CYS A 50 4.58 5.43 2.41
C CYS A 50 5.69 5.88 3.35
N VAL A 51 5.39 6.04 4.63
CA VAL A 51 6.34 6.57 5.63
C VAL A 51 6.72 5.56 6.70
N ASP A 52 5.92 4.51 6.89
CA ASP A 52 6.17 3.49 7.92
C ASP A 52 5.52 2.15 7.55
N LEU A 53 6.09 1.07 8.08
CA LEU A 53 5.59 -0.29 7.98
C LEU A 53 5.75 -0.96 9.34
N ALA A 54 4.65 -1.45 9.90
CA ALA A 54 4.69 -2.14 11.18
C ALA A 54 5.41 -3.49 11.04
N ASP A 55 6.30 -3.81 11.99
CA ASP A 55 7.01 -5.09 12.09
C ASP A 55 6.10 -6.32 12.32
N ASN A 56 4.83 -6.09 12.69
CA ASN A 56 3.88 -7.17 12.92
C ASN A 56 3.25 -7.61 11.59
N THR A 57 3.53 -8.86 11.20
CA THR A 57 2.84 -9.53 10.08
C THR A 57 1.84 -10.55 10.60
N HIS A 58 0.79 -10.79 9.83
CA HIS A 58 -0.11 -11.91 10.05
C HIS A 58 -0.76 -12.37 8.75
N PHE A 59 -1.26 -13.60 8.72
CA PHE A 59 -1.98 -14.11 7.56
C PHE A 59 -3.45 -13.68 7.62
N CYS A 60 -3.93 -12.98 6.59
CA CYS A 60 -5.31 -12.53 6.52
C CYS A 60 -5.94 -12.85 5.17
N LYS A 61 -7.21 -13.28 5.19
CA LYS A 61 -8.00 -13.52 3.97
C LYS A 61 -8.69 -12.27 3.44
N TYR A 62 -9.15 -11.39 4.34
CA TYR A 62 -9.91 -10.19 4.01
C TYR A 62 -9.14 -9.00 4.57
N HIS A 63 -8.42 -8.29 3.71
CA HIS A 63 -7.58 -7.14 4.02
C HIS A 63 -7.89 -5.99 3.05
N ASP A 64 -7.29 -4.81 3.20
CA ASP A 64 -7.64 -3.60 2.41
C ASP A 64 -7.36 -3.72 0.90
N ALA A 65 -6.69 -4.79 0.48
CA ALA A 65 -6.41 -5.11 -0.92
C ALA A 65 -6.99 -6.48 -1.33
N ASP A 66 -8.02 -7.00 -0.65
CA ASP A 66 -8.60 -8.32 -0.94
C ASP A 66 -9.17 -8.46 -2.37
N ARG A 67 -9.53 -7.33 -2.99
CA ARG A 67 -9.97 -7.27 -4.40
C ARG A 67 -8.82 -7.44 -5.40
N TRP A 68 -7.60 -7.20 -4.96
CA TRP A 68 -6.39 -7.15 -5.78
C TRP A 68 -5.43 -8.31 -5.48
N CYS A 69 -5.42 -8.82 -4.24
CA CYS A 69 -4.60 -9.93 -3.80
C CYS A 69 -5.44 -10.97 -3.06
N LEU A 70 -5.09 -12.24 -3.21
CA LEU A 70 -5.70 -13.34 -2.45
C LEU A 70 -5.18 -13.34 -1.00
N ALA A 71 -5.74 -14.25 -0.18
CA ALA A 71 -5.30 -14.45 1.19
C ALA A 71 -3.78 -14.65 1.27
N CYS A 72 -3.11 -13.74 1.97
CA CYS A 72 -1.65 -13.68 2.04
C CYS A 72 -1.18 -13.16 3.40
N GLU A 73 0.14 -13.13 3.58
CA GLU A 73 0.75 -12.41 4.70
C GLU A 73 0.61 -10.91 4.46
N VAL A 74 0.01 -10.22 5.45
CA VAL A 74 -0.21 -8.77 5.44
C VAL A 74 0.52 -8.09 6.58
N ALA A 75 0.83 -6.82 6.37
CA ALA A 75 1.42 -5.92 7.36
C ALA A 75 0.68 -4.57 7.34
N THR A 76 0.83 -3.79 8.41
CA THR A 76 0.22 -2.46 8.49
C THR A 76 1.15 -1.42 7.87
N PHE A 77 0.69 -0.81 6.78
CA PHE A 77 1.37 0.27 6.06
C PHE A 77 0.82 1.62 6.50
N THR A 78 1.70 2.61 6.69
CA THR A 78 1.30 3.98 7.02
C THR A 78 1.66 4.92 5.87
N PHE A 79 0.65 5.62 5.36
CA PHE A 79 0.79 6.57 4.26
C PHE A 79 0.54 8.00 4.73
N LEU A 80 1.39 8.91 4.28
CA LEU A 80 1.26 10.36 4.45
C LEU A 80 0.63 10.94 3.18
N ILE A 81 -0.57 11.50 3.32
CA ILE A 81 -1.36 12.08 2.23
C ILE A 81 -1.23 13.60 2.29
N HIS A 82 -0.75 14.19 1.20
CA HIS A 82 -0.66 15.63 1.03
C HIS A 82 -1.97 16.16 0.45
N GLN A 83 -2.73 16.90 1.25
CA GLN A 83 -3.93 17.58 0.75
C GLN A 83 -3.57 18.99 0.29
N GLU A 84 -3.69 19.23 -1.01
CA GLU A 84 -3.73 20.58 -1.58
C GLU A 84 -5.16 21.12 -1.43
N GLY A 85 -5.31 22.20 -0.66
CA GLY A 85 -6.59 22.87 -0.41
C GLY A 85 -6.78 24.11 -1.27
#